data_AF-A0A2Z2H6W3-F1
#
_entry.id   AF-A0A2Z2H6W3-F1
#
_cell.length_a   1.000
_cell.length_b   1.000
_cell.length_c   1.000
_cell.angle_alpha   90.00
_cell.angle_beta   90.00
_cell.angle_gamma   90.00
#
_symmetry.space_group_name_H-M   'P 1'
#
loop_
_entity.id
_entity.type
_entity.pdbx_description
1 polymer ?
#
loop_
_entity_poly.entity_id
_entity_poly.type
_entity_poly.pdbx_seq_one_letter_code
_entity_poly.pdbx_strand_id
1 'polypeptide(L)' 'TQSAARAVAIMKASATAHIGETNTPALGGKRFRKMETTQGDCSSLVAEAGAYFDRVIGAVS' A
#
# COMPACT_ATOMS: atom_id res chain seq x y z
N THR A 1 -9.73 -19.63 -3.86
CA THR A 1 -8.58 -18.93 -3.21
C THR A 1 -8.86 -17.46 -2.91
N GLN A 2 -10.12 -17.01 -2.82
CA GLN A 2 -10.53 -15.60 -2.65
C GLN A 2 -9.89 -14.86 -1.46
N SER A 3 -9.59 -15.58 -0.37
CA SER A 3 -8.96 -15.02 0.83
C SER A 3 -7.54 -14.48 0.57
N ALA A 4 -6.77 -15.13 -0.32
CA ALA A 4 -5.41 -14.71 -0.66
C ALA A 4 -5.43 -13.40 -1.47
N ALA A 5 -6.26 -13.31 -2.51
CA ALA A 5 -6.42 -12.09 -3.30
C ALA A 5 -6.86 -10.89 -2.43
N ARG A 6 -7.77 -11.11 -1.48
CA ARG A 6 -8.21 -10.07 -0.54
C ARG A 6 -7.09 -9.62 0.40
N ALA A 7 -6.28 -10.55 0.92
CA ALA A 7 -5.12 -10.21 1.73
C ALA A 7 -4.11 -9.35 0.95
N VAL A 8 -3.85 -9.70 -0.31
CA VAL A 8 -2.93 -8.94 -1.18
C VAL A 8 -3.48 -7.54 -1.49
N ALA A 9 -4.79 -7.40 -1.71
CA ALA A 9 -5.43 -6.09 -1.91
C ALA A 9 -5.29 -5.17 -0.67
N ILE A 10 -5.39 -5.72 0.54
CA ILE A 10 -5.18 -4.96 1.78
C ILE A 10 -3.70 -4.55 1.91
N MET A 11 -2.77 -5.43 1.55
CA MET A 11 -1.33 -5.11 1.54
C MET A 11 -1.00 -4.01 0.53
N LYS A 12 -1.61 -4.04 -0.67
CA LYS A 12 -1.50 -2.99 -1.68
C LYS A 12 -1.87 -1.62 -1.11
N ALA A 13 -3.08 -1.50 -0.54
CA ALA A 13 -3.58 -0.25 0.02
C ALA A 13 -2.67 0.29 1.14
N SER A 14 -2.16 -0.60 1.98
CA SER A 14 -1.25 -0.26 3.07
C SER A 14 0.09 0.26 2.54
N ALA A 15 0.69 -0.42 1.58
CA ALA A 15 1.95 -0.02 0.97
C ALA A 15 1.84 1.33 0.26
N THR A 16 0.79 1.54 -0.55
CA THR A 16 0.57 2.81 -1.24
C THR A 16 0.36 3.98 -0.28
N ALA A 17 -0.33 3.74 0.84
CA ALA A 17 -0.54 4.77 1.86
C ALA A 17 0.75 5.13 2.61
N HIS A 18 1.64 4.16 2.84
CA HIS A 18 2.93 4.41 3.45
C HIS A 18 3.92 5.10 2.50
N ILE A 19 3.94 4.71 1.22
CA ILE A 19 4.83 5.33 0.20
C ILE A 19 4.40 6.77 -0.10
N GLY A 20 3.10 7.03 -0.20
CA GLY A 20 2.55 8.36 -0.47
C GLY A 20 2.34 9.23 0.77
N GLU A 21 2.77 8.78 1.96
CA GLU A 21 2.53 9.46 3.25
C GLU A 21 1.06 9.84 3.53
N THR A 22 0.10 9.10 2.96
CA THR A 22 -1.34 9.31 3.19
C THR A 22 -1.89 8.45 4.32
N ASN A 23 -1.03 7.67 4.99
CA ASN A 23 -1.43 6.89 6.16
C ASN A 23 -1.86 7.83 7.29
N THR A 24 -2.93 7.45 8.01
CA THR A 24 -3.48 8.28 9.08
C THR A 24 -3.39 7.57 10.42
N PRO A 25 -3.35 8.30 11.55
CA PRO A 25 -3.41 7.71 12.88
C PRO A 25 -4.67 6.85 13.09
N ALA A 26 -5.79 7.19 12.41
CA ALA A 26 -7.02 6.40 12.46
C ALA A 26 -6.86 4.99 11.88
N LEU A 27 -6.06 4.84 10.81
CA LEU A 27 -5.77 3.55 10.17
C LEU A 27 -4.60 2.81 10.83
N GLY A 28 -3.63 3.54 11.40
CA GLY A 28 -2.45 2.97 12.06
C GLY A 28 -2.64 2.64 13.54
N GLY A 29 -3.62 3.26 14.21
CA GLY A 29 -3.85 3.12 15.64
C GLY A 29 -2.57 3.33 16.47
N LYS A 30 -2.32 2.41 17.42
CA LYS A 30 -1.10 2.40 18.26
C LYS A 30 0.19 2.08 17.48
N ARG A 31 0.09 1.63 16.23
CA ARG A 31 1.22 1.26 15.37
C ARG A 31 1.41 2.23 14.21
N PHE A 32 0.80 3.42 14.29
CA PHE A 32 1.03 4.49 13.33
C PHE A 32 2.54 4.80 13.26
N ARG A 33 3.09 4.73 12.05
CA ARG A 33 4.43 5.18 11.75
C ARG A 33 4.38 6.15 10.59
N LYS A 34 4.92 7.34 10.81
CA LYS A 34 5.27 8.28 9.76
C LYS A 34 6.72 7.98 9.35
N MET A 35 6.94 7.76 8.07
CA MET A 35 8.30 7.63 7.54
C MET A 35 8.80 9.07 7.33
N GLU A 36 9.90 9.46 7.98
CA GLU A 36 10.47 10.79 7.75
C GLU A 36 11.16 10.78 6.39
N THR A 37 10.44 11.21 5.34
CA THR A 37 11.00 11.38 4.01
C THR A 37 10.89 12.83 3.54
N THR A 38 11.75 13.23 2.60
CA THR A 38 11.64 14.55 1.97
C THR A 38 10.33 14.62 1.21
N GLN A 39 9.48 15.58 1.57
CA GLN A 39 8.15 15.72 1.00
C GLN A 39 8.25 15.97 -0.52
N GLY A 40 7.63 15.10 -1.33
CA GLY A 40 7.68 15.15 -2.78
C GLY A 40 6.56 14.33 -3.44
N ASP A 41 6.43 14.45 -4.76
CA ASP A 41 5.43 13.69 -5.52
C ASP A 41 5.93 12.25 -5.80
N CYS A 42 5.46 11.31 -4.99
CA CYS A 42 5.74 9.88 -5.15
C CYS A 42 4.68 9.16 -6.00
N SER A 43 3.80 9.86 -6.74
CA SER A 43 2.68 9.27 -7.48
C SER A 43 3.11 8.16 -8.46
N SER A 44 4.23 8.34 -9.17
CA SER A 44 4.78 7.31 -10.06
C SER A 44 5.20 6.05 -9.31
N LEU A 45 5.86 6.18 -8.16
CA LEU A 45 6.31 5.05 -7.34
C LEU A 45 5.11 4.33 -6.71
N VAL A 46 4.09 5.08 -6.28
CA VAL A 46 2.83 4.52 -5.77
C VAL A 46 2.12 3.71 -6.84
N ALA A 47 2.05 4.22 -8.07
CA ALA A 47 1.45 3.51 -9.21
C ALA A 47 2.22 2.24 -9.56
N GLU A 48 3.56 2.31 -9.59
CA GLU A 48 4.43 1.16 -9.87
C GLU A 48 4.28 0.07 -8.79
N ALA A 49 4.34 0.45 -7.51
CA ALA A 49 4.13 -0.46 -6.40
C ALA A 49 2.75 -1.13 -6.48
N GLY A 50 1.70 -0.35 -6.78
CA GLY A 50 0.36 -0.86 -7.00
C GLY A 50 0.26 -1.91 -8.10
N ALA A 51 0.96 -1.69 -9.22
CA ALA A 51 0.98 -2.63 -10.34
C ALA A 51 1.66 -3.96 -10.00
N TYR A 52 2.68 -3.98 -9.12
CA TYR A 52 3.26 -5.23 -8.63
C TYR A 52 2.25 -6.07 -7.84
N PHE A 53 1.46 -5.43 -6.97
CA PHE A 53 0.39 -6.13 -6.25
C PHE A 53 -0.71 -6.62 -7.17
N ASP A 54 -1.07 -5.84 -8.21
CA ASP A 54 -2.09 -6.27 -9.19
C ASP A 54 -1.65 -7.50 -9.99
N ARG A 55 -0.36 -7.60 -10.34
CA ARG A 55 0.19 -8.82 -10.95
C ARG A 55 0.04 -10.04 -10.04
N VAL A 56 0.30 -9.87 -8.74
CA VAL A 56 0.12 -10.97 -7.76
C VAL A 56 -1.34 -11.34 -7.63
N ILE A 57 -2.25 -10.37 -7.51
CA ILE A 57 -3.69 -10.61 -7.45
C ILE A 57 -4.15 -11.37 -8.70
N GLY A 58 -3.74 -10.95 -9.89
CA GLY A 58 -4.08 -11.65 -11.14
C GLY A 58 -3.59 -13.10 -11.20
N ALA A 59 -2.46 -13.41 -10.56
CA ALA A 59 -1.90 -14.76 -10.53
C ALA A 59 -2.56 -15.70 -9.48
N VAL A 60 -3.14 -15.16 -8.40
CA VAL A 60 -3.70 -15.95 -7.29
C VAL A 60 -5.23 -15.96 -7.23
N SER A 61 -5.89 -15.17 -8.10
CA SER A 61 -7.34 -15.00 -8.13
C SER A 61 -8.07 -16.08 -8.91
#